data_AF-A0A853F2D2-F1
#
_entry.id   AF-A0A853F2D2-F1
#
_cell.length_a   1.000
_cell.length_b   1.000
_cell.length_c   1.000
_cell.angle_alpha   90.00
_cell.angle_beta   90.00
_cell.angle_gamma   90.00
#
_symmetry.space_group_name_H-M   'P 1'
#
loop_
_entity.id
_entity.type
_entity.pdbx_description
1 polymer ?
#
loop_
_entity_poly.entity_id
_entity_poly.type
_entity_poly.pdbx_seq_one_letter_code
_entity_poly.pdbx_strand_id
1 'polypeptide(L)' 'MGDSSKPTLADIDGDGDLDLVVGESNGTLKYSSKHRHYF' A
#
# COMPACT_ATOMS: atom_id res chain seq x y z
N MET A 1 19.70 -11.32 -5.93
CA MET A 1 18.35 -11.77 -5.54
C MET A 1 17.50 -10.53 -5.43
N GLY A 2 16.72 -10.21 -6.47
CA GLY A 2 15.83 -9.05 -6.44
C GLY A 2 14.60 -9.44 -5.64
N ASP A 3 14.45 -8.84 -4.45
CA ASP A 3 13.21 -8.96 -3.69
C ASP A 3 12.05 -8.58 -4.61
N SER A 4 11.23 -9.57 -4.96
CA SER A 4 10.06 -9.37 -5.81
C SER A 4 8.96 -8.71 -4.98
N SER A 5 9.22 -7.51 -4.49
CA SER A 5 8.17 -6.67 -4.00
C SER A 5 7.29 -6.31 -5.19
N LYS A 6 6.04 -6.77 -5.16
CA LYS A 6 5.03 -6.43 -6.16
C LYS A 6 4.21 -5.27 -5.61
N PRO A 7 4.61 -4.01 -5.86
CA PRO A 7 3.77 -2.87 -5.48
C PRO A 7 2.44 -2.96 -6.22
N THR A 8 1.34 -2.81 -5.49
CA THR A 8 -0.03 -2.73 -6.02
C THR A 8 -0.69 -1.48 -5.45
N LEU A 9 -1.48 -0.80 -6.27
CA LEU A 9 -2.32 0.32 -5.84
C LEU A 9 -3.76 -0.18 -5.74
N ALA A 10 -4.37 0.01 -4.59
CA ALA A 10 -5.76 -0.32 -4.34
C ALA A 10 -6.31 0.63 -3.27
N ASP A 11 -7.57 1.05 -3.41
CA ASP A 11 -8.31 1.76 -2.36
C ASP A 11 -8.82 0.70 -1.37
N ILE A 12 -8.14 0.55 -0.23
CA ILE A 12 -8.43 -0.51 0.75
C ILE A 12 -9.49 -0.07 1.76
N ASP A 13 -9.53 1.22 2.09
CA ASP A 13 -10.42 1.76 3.11
C ASP A 13 -11.67 2.46 2.55
N GLY A 14 -11.75 2.64 1.23
CA GLY A 14 -12.93 3.07 0.50
C GLY A 14 -13.13 4.58 0.50
N ASP A 15 -12.06 5.35 0.67
CA ASP A 15 -12.12 6.82 0.76
C ASP A 15 -11.91 7.53 -0.59
N GLY A 16 -11.56 6.77 -1.64
CA GLY A 16 -11.32 7.27 -2.99
C GLY A 16 -9.86 7.65 -3.28
N ASP A 17 -8.97 7.58 -2.30
CA ASP A 17 -7.53 7.71 -2.48
C ASP A 17 -6.88 6.32 -2.65
N LEU A 18 -5.91 6.21 -3.55
CA LEU A 18 -5.22 4.94 -3.78
C LEU A 18 -4.16 4.68 -2.72
N ASP A 19 -4.28 3.57 -2.01
CA ASP A 19 -3.25 3.13 -1.07
C ASP A 19 -2.12 2.41 -1.77
N LEU A 20 -0.90 2.68 -1.32
CA LEU A 20 0.27 1.91 -1.72
C LEU A 20 0.37 0.64 -0.89
N VAL A 21 0.27 -0.50 -1.56
CA VAL A 21 0.48 -1.83 -0.98
C VAL A 21 1.79 -2.40 -1.52
N VAL A 22 2.71 -2.77 -0.62
CA VAL A 22 3.97 -3.41 -0.97
C VAL A 22 4.10 -4.72 -0.21
N GLY A 23 4.17 -5.83 -0.96
CA GLY A 23 4.57 -7.12 -0.38
C GLY A 23 6.09 -7.22 -0.28
N GLU A 24 6.60 -7.62 0.88
CA GLU A 24 7.99 -7.98 1.09
C GLU A 24 8.19 -9.49 0.87
N SER A 25 9.40 -9.91 0.49
CA SER A 25 9.74 -11.32 0.24
C SER A 25 9.66 -12.22 1.48
N ASN A 26 9.66 -11.61 2.67
CA ASN A 26 9.46 -12.27 3.96
C ASN A 26 7.97 -12.58 4.27
N GLY A 27 7.05 -12.25 3.35
CA GLY A 27 5.61 -12.44 3.52
C GLY A 27 4.90 -11.30 4.26
N THR A 28 5.62 -10.22 4.60
CA THR A 28 5.03 -9.03 5.23
C THR A 28 4.35 -8.17 4.18
N LEU A 29 3.14 -7.70 4.48
CA LEU A 29 2.47 -6.66 3.70
C LEU A 29 2.64 -5.32 4.41
N LYS A 30 3.13 -4.31 3.68
CA LYS A 30 3.11 -2.92 4.11
C LYS A 30 2.05 -2.16 3.33
N TYR A 31 1.24 -1.40 4.04
CA TYR A 31 0.28 -0.46 3.49
C TYR A 31 0.62 0.95 3.99
N SER A 32 0.45 1.95 3.13
CA SER A 32 0.60 3.35 3.51
C SER A 32 -0.51 4.17 2.85
N SER A 33 -1.57 4.42 3.62
CA SER A 33 -2.54 5.47 3.30
C SER A 33 -1.95 6.82 3.71
N LYS A 34 -1.90 7.78 2.80
CA LYS A 34 -1.50 9.17 3.09
C LYS A 34 -2.74 10.01 3.32
N HIS A 35 -3.58 9.62 4.27
CA HIS A 35 -4.74 10.42 4.58
C HIS A 35 -4.39 11.64 5.42
N ARG A 36 -4.18 12.78 4.75
CA ARG A 36 -4.28 14.10 5.38
C ARG A 36 -5.69 14.60 5.15
N HIS A 37 -6.62 14.15 5.98
CA HIS A 37 -7.91 14.82 6.14
C HIS A 37 -7.66 16.26 6.59
N TYR A 38 -7.77 17.20 5.64
CA TYR A 38 -8.12 18.57 5.95
C TYR A 38 -9.64 18.63 5.96
N PHE A 39 -10.24 18.64 7.14
CA PHE A 39 -11.27 19.56 7.67
C PHE A 39 -11.70 19.08 9.05
#